data_AF-A0A4P5RPS2-F1
#
_entry.id   AF-A0A4P5RPS2-F1
#
_cell.length_a   1.000
_cell.length_b   1.000
_cell.length_c   1.000
_cell.angle_alpha   90.00
_cell.angle_beta   90.00
_cell.angle_gamma   90.00
#
_symmetry.space_group_name_H-M   'P 1'
#
loop_
_entity.id
_entity.type
_entity.pdbx_description
1 polymer ?
#
loop_
_entity_poly.entity_id
_entity_poly.type
_entity_poly.pdbx_seq_one_letter_code
_entity_poly.pdbx_strand_id
1 'polypeptide(L)'
;MVRGEDLNHADFSEYQKFIVSHKNYESLPSKINNLGEITWVRVKDGPRTQWWDELRVVLNHKDRASVARAIHPTELGGYKPCQVCGRKMSILAVYPDLRATKKIAEAFPELEIGHFEFEISEVASKVEGSYGAAGLKKLANIFSYSGKSTEAASLALGIFKNGKSLSPGVMSNAPDRLDGFHTYNACCRSVQDTGRHASNLSRYSTDRRAYENWADGNWRGADRLMGKYQSSAELVACPSCGSVSKMSTDHIGPISLGFMHRMDFRPMCIDCNSKKNNRMSLEDIDILIAAEKAGGEVISWHSKALWNKLKGKIRTDQQALEASKLLRKNMHYVMCILATLQDTGFEDFLKTYLHPEYAAFDYNFTEFDITTGLFVAEQYPVDSLNTQKQAKRYVRISFESLREYSEKDNRRSARWVDKEADAMLKEVLTLLKNGSITPAKQLINKMLDRLATGLAASF
;
A
#
# COMPACT_ATOMS: atom_id res chain seq x y z
N MET A 1 25.86 15.59 -7.07
CA MET A 1 26.35 14.69 -6.00
C MET A 1 27.02 13.50 -6.68
N VAL A 2 28.30 13.32 -6.38
CA VAL A 2 29.17 12.30 -6.97
C VAL A 2 28.69 10.90 -6.56
N ARG A 3 28.77 9.94 -7.48
CA ARG A 3 28.27 8.55 -7.32
C ARG A 3 29.07 7.80 -6.25
N GLY A 4 28.37 6.92 -5.52
CA GLY A 4 28.84 6.21 -4.33
C GLY A 4 29.83 5.07 -4.56
N GLU A 5 30.97 5.37 -5.19
CA GLU A 5 32.17 4.51 -5.09
C GLU A 5 33.17 5.02 -4.03
N ASP A 6 33.12 6.29 -3.64
CA ASP A 6 34.09 6.88 -2.69
C ASP A 6 33.63 7.02 -1.24
N LEU A 7 32.41 6.60 -0.89
CA LEU A 7 31.93 6.67 0.49
C LEU A 7 31.94 5.29 1.12
N ASN A 8 33.13 4.74 1.36
CA ASN A 8 33.29 3.55 2.19
C ASN A 8 33.99 3.92 3.50
N HIS A 9 33.21 4.13 4.56
CA HIS A 9 33.74 4.43 5.88
C HIS A 9 34.68 3.32 6.36
N ALA A 10 35.75 3.67 7.06
CA ALA A 10 36.77 2.72 7.53
C ALA A 10 36.15 1.57 8.35
N ASP A 11 35.29 1.88 9.32
CA ASP A 11 34.54 0.88 10.10
C ASP A 11 33.74 -0.10 9.24
N PHE A 12 33.17 0.36 8.12
CA PHE A 12 32.44 -0.52 7.22
C PHE A 12 33.39 -1.43 6.46
N SER A 13 34.51 -0.90 5.98
CA SER A 13 35.55 -1.69 5.32
C SER A 13 36.13 -2.78 6.23
N GLU A 14 36.37 -2.46 7.51
CA GLU A 14 36.81 -3.41 8.52
C GLU A 14 35.73 -4.48 8.78
N TYR A 15 34.48 -4.07 8.94
CA TYR A 15 33.34 -4.97 9.06
C TYR A 15 33.22 -5.92 7.87
N GLN A 16 33.41 -5.44 6.63
CA GLN A 16 33.35 -6.30 5.45
C GLN A 16 34.42 -7.40 5.50
N LYS A 17 35.67 -7.05 5.85
CA LYS A 17 36.76 -8.02 5.99
C LYS A 17 36.48 -9.03 7.10
N PHE A 18 35.96 -8.57 8.23
CA PHE A 18 35.57 -9.43 9.35
C PHE A 18 34.48 -10.43 8.94
N ILE A 19 33.38 -9.97 8.32
CA ILE A 19 32.28 -10.85 7.91
C ILE A 19 32.75 -11.90 6.89
N VAL A 20 33.54 -11.50 5.89
CA VAL A 20 33.99 -12.42 4.82
C VAL A 20 34.88 -13.55 5.35
N SER A 21 35.69 -13.25 6.37
CA SER A 21 36.59 -14.22 7.01
C SER A 21 35.95 -15.00 8.17
N HIS A 22 34.76 -14.60 8.62
CA HIS A 22 34.09 -15.22 9.74
C HIS A 22 33.52 -16.61 9.39
N LYS A 23 33.67 -17.57 10.30
CA LYS A 23 33.21 -18.97 10.15
C LYS A 23 31.74 -19.10 9.72
N ASN A 24 30.87 -18.20 10.20
CA ASN A 24 29.44 -18.22 9.87
C ASN A 24 29.15 -18.04 8.37
N TYR A 25 30.10 -17.46 7.62
CA TYR A 25 29.99 -17.22 6.18
C TYR A 25 31.00 -18.04 5.38
N GLU A 26 31.66 -19.04 5.99
CA GLU A 26 32.73 -19.82 5.36
C GLU A 26 32.27 -20.46 4.04
N SER A 27 31.10 -21.11 4.06
CA SER A 27 30.49 -21.81 2.91
C SER A 27 29.72 -20.91 1.94
N LEU A 28 29.64 -19.60 2.21
CA LEU A 28 28.91 -18.68 1.33
C LEU A 28 29.62 -18.59 -0.04
N PRO A 29 28.94 -18.88 -1.16
CA PRO A 29 29.54 -18.77 -2.48
C PRO A 29 29.76 -17.32 -2.89
N SER A 30 30.66 -17.10 -3.84
CA SER A 30 30.85 -15.80 -4.48
C SER A 30 31.17 -14.69 -3.48
N LYS A 31 32.05 -14.92 -2.49
CA LYS A 31 32.49 -13.87 -1.54
C LYS A 31 33.54 -12.95 -2.15
N ILE A 32 34.45 -13.51 -2.95
CA ILE A 32 35.59 -12.82 -3.57
C ILE A 32 35.46 -12.96 -5.09
N ASN A 33 35.79 -11.92 -5.86
CA ASN A 33 35.86 -11.98 -7.33
C ASN A 33 37.23 -12.47 -7.82
N ASN A 34 37.39 -12.61 -9.14
CA ASN A 34 38.63 -13.04 -9.77
C ASN A 34 39.81 -12.07 -9.56
N LEU A 35 39.54 -10.84 -9.09
CA LEU A 35 40.54 -9.82 -8.78
C LEU A 35 40.93 -9.82 -7.29
N GLY A 36 40.38 -10.73 -6.48
CA GLY A 36 40.65 -10.79 -5.04
C GLY A 36 39.81 -9.81 -4.20
N GLU A 37 38.83 -9.13 -4.78
CA GLU A 37 38.01 -8.13 -4.10
C GLU A 37 36.73 -8.71 -3.50
N ILE A 38 36.28 -8.14 -2.39
CA ILE A 38 35.03 -8.53 -1.71
C ILE A 38 33.82 -8.15 -2.57
N THR A 39 33.03 -9.14 -2.97
CA THR A 39 31.76 -8.92 -3.66
C THR A 39 30.60 -8.82 -2.67
N TRP A 40 30.52 -7.66 -2.03
CA TRP A 40 29.54 -7.39 -0.98
C TRP A 40 28.09 -7.43 -1.48
N VAL A 41 27.85 -6.87 -2.67
CA VAL A 41 26.53 -6.74 -3.28
C VAL A 41 26.45 -7.63 -4.52
N ARG A 42 25.48 -8.55 -4.57
CA ARG A 42 25.16 -9.32 -5.77
C ARG A 42 23.66 -9.52 -5.92
N VAL A 43 23.06 -8.81 -6.86
CA VAL A 43 21.63 -8.91 -7.16
C VAL A 43 21.40 -10.06 -8.14
N LYS A 44 20.43 -10.94 -7.84
CA LYS A 44 20.08 -12.13 -8.67
C LYS A 44 21.21 -13.16 -8.81
N ASP A 45 22.04 -13.33 -7.78
CA ASP A 45 23.06 -14.38 -7.76
C ASP A 45 22.44 -15.72 -7.33
N GLY A 46 22.31 -16.66 -8.28
CA GLY A 46 21.65 -17.96 -8.08
C GLY A 46 22.29 -18.78 -6.96
N PRO A 47 23.60 -19.05 -7.00
CA PRO A 47 24.31 -19.77 -5.94
C PRO A 47 24.15 -19.15 -4.55
N ARG A 48 24.28 -17.82 -4.44
CA ARG A 48 24.08 -17.11 -3.16
C ARG A 48 22.63 -17.22 -2.68
N THR A 49 21.67 -17.12 -3.57
CA THR A 49 20.24 -17.27 -3.25
C THR A 49 19.95 -18.66 -2.69
N GLN A 50 20.49 -19.70 -3.33
CA GLN A 50 20.34 -21.09 -2.90
C GLN A 50 20.95 -21.31 -1.51
N TRP A 51 22.17 -20.79 -1.26
CA TRP A 51 22.81 -20.90 0.06
C TRP A 51 21.95 -20.30 1.19
N TRP A 52 21.35 -19.13 0.97
CA TRP A 52 20.44 -18.52 1.94
C TRP A 52 19.16 -19.35 2.16
N ASP A 53 18.64 -20.00 1.12
CA ASP A 53 17.47 -20.86 1.22
C ASP A 53 17.75 -22.18 1.94
N GLU A 54 18.92 -22.77 1.71
CA GLU A 54 19.38 -23.96 2.41
C GLU A 54 19.60 -23.67 3.89
N LEU A 55 20.32 -22.59 4.23
CA LEU A 55 20.49 -22.18 5.63
C LEU A 55 19.17 -21.88 6.34
N ARG A 56 18.20 -21.31 5.62
CA ARG A 56 16.85 -21.09 6.17
C ARG A 56 16.20 -22.40 6.61
N VAL A 57 16.34 -23.46 5.82
CA VAL A 57 15.81 -24.79 6.15
C VAL A 57 16.61 -25.41 7.31
N VAL A 58 17.95 -25.38 7.24
CA VAL A 58 18.84 -25.96 8.26
C VAL A 58 18.65 -25.33 9.63
N LEU A 59 18.54 -24.00 9.69
CA LEU A 59 18.33 -23.26 10.93
C LEU A 59 16.86 -23.18 11.36
N ASN A 60 15.96 -23.82 10.60
CA ASN A 60 14.52 -23.83 10.86
C ASN A 60 13.92 -22.42 11.05
N HIS A 61 14.25 -21.51 10.12
CA HIS A 61 13.73 -20.15 10.12
C HIS A 61 12.70 -19.92 9.01
N LYS A 62 11.71 -19.05 9.26
CA LYS A 62 10.65 -18.76 8.29
C LYS A 62 11.13 -17.98 7.05
N ASP A 63 12.14 -17.13 7.23
CA ASP A 63 12.61 -16.20 6.21
C ASP A 63 14.12 -15.96 6.31
N ARG A 64 14.71 -15.47 5.22
CA ARG A 64 16.15 -15.16 5.13
C ARG A 64 16.57 -14.02 6.06
N ALA A 65 15.66 -13.12 6.43
CA ALA A 65 15.96 -12.04 7.36
C ALA A 65 16.23 -12.57 8.77
N SER A 66 15.52 -13.62 9.17
CA SER A 66 15.72 -14.31 10.45
C SER A 66 17.02 -15.11 10.43
N VAL A 67 17.36 -15.75 9.31
CA VAL A 67 18.69 -16.36 9.10
C VAL A 67 19.80 -15.32 9.25
N ALA A 68 19.69 -14.17 8.58
CA ALA A 68 20.72 -13.13 8.62
C ALA A 68 21.00 -12.65 10.04
N ARG A 69 19.97 -12.53 10.88
CA ARG A 69 20.14 -12.23 12.31
C ARG A 69 20.78 -13.37 13.09
N ALA A 70 20.39 -14.61 12.82
CA ALA A 70 20.89 -15.79 13.53
C ALA A 70 22.36 -16.08 13.25
N ILE A 71 22.82 -15.85 12.01
CA ILE A 71 24.21 -16.08 11.62
C ILE A 71 25.09 -14.83 11.75
N HIS A 72 24.52 -13.69 12.15
CA HIS A 72 25.32 -12.50 12.41
C HIS A 72 26.31 -12.81 13.56
N PRO A 73 27.60 -12.48 13.42
CA PRO A 73 28.59 -12.80 14.44
C PRO A 73 28.22 -12.21 15.80
N THR A 74 28.35 -13.04 16.84
CA THR A 74 28.02 -12.67 18.22
C THR A 74 29.02 -11.67 18.79
N GLU A 75 30.25 -11.68 18.30
CA GLU A 75 31.36 -10.79 18.62
C GLU A 75 31.02 -9.32 18.33
N LEU A 76 30.08 -9.08 17.41
CA LEU A 76 29.62 -7.76 17.03
C LEU A 76 28.43 -7.27 17.86
N GLY A 77 27.93 -8.07 18.80
CA GLY A 77 26.83 -7.71 19.70
C GLY A 77 25.51 -7.40 18.99
N GLY A 78 25.33 -7.84 17.73
CA GLY A 78 24.17 -7.49 16.92
C GLY A 78 24.22 -6.09 16.28
N TYR A 79 25.40 -5.47 16.21
CA TYR A 79 25.58 -4.16 15.57
C TYR A 79 26.33 -4.27 14.25
N LYS A 80 25.96 -3.42 13.30
CA LYS A 80 26.64 -3.26 12.01
C LYS A 80 26.89 -1.77 11.73
N PRO A 81 28.08 -1.37 11.24
CA PRO A 81 28.35 -0.01 10.82
C PRO A 81 27.64 0.37 9.50
N CYS A 82 27.35 1.65 9.34
CA CYS A 82 26.84 2.21 8.10
C CYS A 82 27.99 2.45 7.11
N GLN A 83 27.83 2.08 5.84
CA GLN A 83 28.86 2.34 4.82
C GLN A 83 29.20 3.83 4.68
N VAL A 84 28.22 4.72 4.85
CA VAL A 84 28.40 6.15 4.57
C VAL A 84 29.00 6.89 5.77
N CYS A 85 28.45 6.71 6.97
CA CYS A 85 28.84 7.49 8.15
C CYS A 85 29.50 6.68 9.27
N GLY A 86 29.70 5.38 9.09
CA GLY A 86 30.28 4.50 10.11
C GLY A 86 29.34 4.16 11.28
N ARG A 87 28.28 4.95 11.55
CA ARG A 87 27.38 4.76 12.69
C ARG A 87 26.90 3.32 12.80
N LYS A 88 27.27 2.67 13.90
CA LYS A 88 26.85 1.30 14.25
C LYS A 88 25.41 1.33 14.73
N MET A 89 24.60 0.43 14.20
CA MET A 89 23.19 0.31 14.55
C MET A 89 22.81 -1.16 14.73
N SER A 90 21.81 -1.41 15.57
CA SER A 90 21.36 -2.76 15.87
C SER A 90 20.60 -3.40 14.70
N ILE A 91 20.88 -4.68 14.44
CA ILE A 91 20.12 -5.55 13.53
C ILE A 91 18.81 -6.05 14.14
N LEU A 92 18.64 -5.86 15.46
CA LEU A 92 17.46 -6.23 16.21
C LEU A 92 16.46 -5.08 16.24
N ALA A 93 15.17 -5.40 16.35
CA ALA A 93 14.12 -4.39 16.43
C ALA A 93 14.09 -3.76 17.83
N VAL A 94 14.98 -2.81 18.07
CA VAL A 94 15.17 -2.15 19.38
C VAL A 94 14.90 -0.65 19.35
N TYR A 95 14.74 -0.04 18.18
CA TYR A 95 14.46 1.40 18.07
C TYR A 95 12.95 1.65 17.94
N PRO A 96 12.38 2.67 18.61
CA PRO A 96 11.03 3.11 18.32
C PRO A 96 10.88 3.48 16.83
N ASP A 97 9.81 3.00 16.19
CA ASP A 97 9.49 3.44 14.82
C ASP A 97 9.00 4.88 14.80
N LEU A 98 8.90 5.48 13.60
CA LEU A 98 8.48 6.88 13.44
C LEU A 98 7.15 7.22 14.13
N ARG A 99 6.19 6.28 14.21
CA ARG A 99 4.90 6.53 14.87
C ARG A 99 5.06 6.48 16.38
N ALA A 100 5.80 5.50 16.90
CA ALA A 100 6.12 5.39 18.32
C ALA A 100 6.93 6.61 18.80
N THR A 101 7.96 7.04 18.05
CA THR A 101 8.75 8.24 18.36
C THR A 101 7.87 9.49 18.49
N LYS A 102 6.92 9.70 17.57
CA LYS A 102 5.97 10.84 17.67
C LYS A 102 5.11 10.77 18.93
N LYS A 103 4.53 9.59 19.22
CA LYS A 103 3.74 9.39 20.44
C LYS A 103 4.56 9.58 21.71
N ILE A 104 5.83 9.18 21.70
CA ILE A 104 6.76 9.40 22.81
C ILE A 104 7.01 10.90 22.99
N ALA A 105 7.30 11.64 21.92
CA ALA A 105 7.51 13.09 21.97
C ALA A 105 6.26 13.83 22.47
N GLU A 106 5.06 13.41 22.05
CA GLU A 106 3.79 13.94 22.58
C GLU A 106 3.56 13.58 24.05
N ALA A 107 3.94 12.37 24.45
CA ALA A 107 3.73 11.88 25.80
C ALA A 107 4.73 12.42 26.83
N PHE A 108 5.95 12.72 26.38
CA PHE A 108 7.13 13.06 27.17
C PHE A 108 7.95 14.15 26.44
N PRO A 109 7.41 15.38 26.33
CA PRO A 109 7.99 16.44 25.50
C PRO A 109 9.40 16.87 25.94
N GLU A 110 9.79 16.61 27.19
CA GLU A 110 11.10 16.98 27.74
C GLU A 110 12.24 16.01 27.39
N LEU A 111 11.94 14.81 26.86
CA LEU A 111 12.97 13.77 26.67
C LEU A 111 13.75 13.85 25.36
N GLU A 112 13.40 14.77 24.46
CA GLU A 112 14.02 14.96 23.13
C GLU A 112 14.47 13.64 22.47
N ILE A 113 13.50 12.77 22.14
CA ILE A 113 13.78 11.45 21.56
C ILE A 113 13.66 11.52 20.03
N GLY A 114 14.79 11.51 19.33
CA GLY A 114 14.84 11.44 17.88
C GLY A 114 14.56 10.05 17.30
N HIS A 115 14.15 10.02 16.03
CA HIS A 115 13.92 8.77 15.30
C HIS A 115 15.25 8.05 15.02
N PHE A 116 15.34 6.77 15.42
CA PHE A 116 16.59 5.98 15.40
C PHE A 116 17.76 6.57 16.20
N GLU A 117 17.45 7.40 17.20
CA GLU A 117 18.47 7.96 18.08
C GLU A 117 18.76 7.05 19.26
N PHE A 118 17.71 6.61 19.96
CA PHE A 118 17.79 5.82 21.18
C PHE A 118 17.11 4.46 21.01
N GLU A 119 17.71 3.43 21.60
CA GLU A 119 17.09 2.11 21.78
C GLU A 119 16.01 2.15 22.86
N ILE A 120 15.10 1.17 22.85
CA ILE A 120 13.98 1.09 23.79
C ILE A 120 14.44 0.99 25.25
N SER A 121 15.61 0.40 25.50
CA SER A 121 16.27 0.37 26.80
C SER A 121 16.61 1.77 27.28
N GLU A 122 17.28 2.56 26.43
CA GLU A 122 17.66 3.95 26.72
C GLU A 122 16.44 4.85 26.89
N VAL A 123 15.41 4.67 26.04
CA VAL A 123 14.13 5.37 26.16
C VAL A 123 13.46 5.05 27.48
N ALA A 124 13.40 3.77 27.88
CA ALA A 124 12.79 3.37 29.15
C ALA A 124 13.56 3.96 30.34
N SER A 125 14.89 3.96 30.32
CA SER A 125 15.71 4.58 31.37
C SER A 125 15.50 6.09 31.47
N LYS A 126 15.41 6.80 30.33
CA LYS A 126 15.08 8.23 30.31
C LYS A 126 13.68 8.51 30.88
N VAL A 127 12.69 7.71 30.49
CA VAL A 127 11.32 7.83 30.99
C VAL A 127 11.24 7.55 32.49
N GLU A 128 11.93 6.53 32.98
CA GLU A 128 12.01 6.22 34.41
C GLU A 128 12.67 7.37 35.19
N GLY A 129 13.78 7.90 34.70
CA GLY A 129 14.50 8.99 35.33
C GLY A 129 13.68 10.28 35.47
N SER A 130 12.84 10.62 34.48
CA SER A 130 12.07 11.87 34.49
C SER A 130 10.62 11.71 34.97
N TYR A 131 10.00 10.54 34.77
CA TYR A 131 8.56 10.32 34.99
C TYR A 131 8.24 9.12 35.89
N GLY A 132 9.26 8.38 36.34
CA GLY A 132 9.13 7.22 37.22
C GLY A 132 8.21 6.12 36.69
N ALA A 133 7.65 5.32 37.61
CA ALA A 133 6.79 4.18 37.29
C ALA A 133 5.51 4.57 36.51
N ALA A 134 4.97 5.77 36.73
CA ALA A 134 3.82 6.26 35.99
C ALA A 134 4.16 6.52 34.51
N GLY A 135 5.35 7.08 34.24
CA GLY A 135 5.89 7.24 32.89
C GLY A 135 6.09 5.90 32.20
N LEU A 136 6.68 4.92 32.89
CA LEU A 136 6.87 3.57 32.37
C LEU A 136 5.56 2.88 31.96
N LYS A 137 4.49 3.05 32.74
CA LYS A 137 3.15 2.56 32.38
C LYS A 137 2.63 3.23 31.09
N LYS A 138 2.83 4.53 30.93
CA LYS A 138 2.44 5.27 29.73
C LYS A 138 3.27 4.82 28.51
N LEU A 139 4.57 4.58 28.70
CA LEU A 139 5.46 4.05 27.66
C LEU A 139 5.01 2.66 27.19
N ALA A 140 4.68 1.75 28.12
CA ALA A 140 4.16 0.42 27.79
C ALA A 140 2.93 0.48 26.84
N ASN A 141 2.00 1.40 27.10
CA ASN A 141 0.81 1.59 26.28
C ASN A 141 1.14 2.06 24.85
N ILE A 142 2.15 2.91 24.67
CA ILE A 142 2.58 3.37 23.34
C ILE A 142 2.97 2.17 22.46
N PHE A 143 3.65 1.18 23.05
CA PHE A 143 4.08 -0.04 22.38
C PHE A 143 3.05 -1.17 22.42
N SER A 144 1.81 -0.90 22.88
CA SER A 144 0.76 -1.91 23.05
C SER A 144 1.19 -3.12 23.88
N TYR A 145 2.08 -2.90 24.86
CA TYR A 145 2.57 -3.94 25.75
C TYR A 145 1.76 -3.94 27.05
N SER A 146 1.17 -5.08 27.40
CA SER A 146 0.30 -5.25 28.58
C SER A 146 1.04 -5.63 29.85
N GLY A 147 2.33 -5.94 29.76
CA GLY A 147 3.12 -6.32 30.93
C GLY A 147 3.32 -5.14 31.88
N LYS A 148 3.25 -5.43 33.18
CA LYS A 148 3.43 -4.44 34.24
C LYS A 148 4.83 -4.62 34.82
N SER A 149 5.74 -3.71 34.45
CA SER A 149 7.04 -3.57 35.09
C SER A 149 7.18 -2.14 35.59
N THR A 150 7.67 -2.00 36.82
CA THR A 150 8.03 -0.71 37.40
C THR A 150 9.51 -0.37 37.22
N GLU A 151 10.28 -1.28 36.62
CA GLU A 151 11.71 -1.11 36.32
C GLU A 151 11.92 -0.97 34.81
N ALA A 152 12.73 0.00 34.40
CA ALA A 152 13.01 0.30 33.00
C ALA A 152 13.58 -0.89 32.22
N ALA A 153 14.58 -1.60 32.76
CA ALA A 153 15.23 -2.72 32.08
C ALA A 153 14.25 -3.87 31.80
N SER A 154 13.48 -4.24 32.82
CA SER A 154 12.45 -5.28 32.74
C SER A 154 11.32 -4.88 31.78
N LEU A 155 10.93 -3.60 31.76
CA LEU A 155 9.94 -3.10 30.79
C LEU A 155 10.49 -3.15 29.36
N ALA A 156 11.69 -2.63 29.13
CA ALA A 156 12.32 -2.57 27.81
C ALA A 156 12.48 -3.98 27.21
N LEU A 157 12.90 -4.97 28.01
CA LEU A 157 12.96 -6.36 27.59
C LEU A 157 11.58 -6.93 27.23
N GLY A 158 10.56 -6.58 28.01
CA GLY A 158 9.17 -6.96 27.73
C GLY A 158 8.65 -6.39 26.42
N ILE A 159 8.89 -5.09 26.18
CA ILE A 159 8.54 -4.39 24.94
C ILE A 159 9.34 -4.97 23.76
N PHE A 160 10.62 -5.24 23.91
CA PHE A 160 11.44 -5.86 22.87
C PHE A 160 10.88 -7.22 22.43
N LYS A 161 10.45 -8.06 23.38
CA LYS A 161 9.93 -9.40 23.11
C LYS A 161 8.51 -9.41 22.55
N ASN A 162 7.63 -8.54 23.07
CA ASN A 162 6.18 -8.66 22.87
C ASN A 162 5.49 -7.36 22.43
N GLY A 163 6.22 -6.24 22.45
CA GLY A 163 5.71 -4.94 22.03
C GLY A 163 5.60 -4.81 20.51
N LYS A 164 4.84 -3.79 20.08
CA LYS A 164 4.67 -3.41 18.68
C LYS A 164 5.32 -2.05 18.43
N SER A 165 5.66 -1.76 17.18
CA SER A 165 6.20 -0.44 16.76
C SER A 165 7.68 -0.23 17.11
N LEU A 166 8.46 -1.31 17.13
CA LEU A 166 9.92 -1.27 17.10
C LEU A 166 10.43 -1.60 15.70
N SER A 167 11.56 -1.01 15.33
CA SER A 167 12.26 -1.21 14.07
C SER A 167 13.73 -1.53 14.31
N PRO A 168 14.36 -2.37 13.48
CA PRO A 168 15.81 -2.47 13.48
C PRO A 168 16.44 -1.22 12.87
N GLY A 169 17.63 -0.88 13.33
CA GLY A 169 18.45 0.17 12.73
C GLY A 169 19.12 -0.28 11.44
N VAL A 170 19.17 -1.61 11.23
CA VAL A 170 19.72 -2.24 10.04
C VAL A 170 18.67 -3.18 9.42
N MET A 171 18.23 -2.84 8.21
CA MET A 171 17.21 -3.63 7.51
C MET A 171 17.85 -4.80 6.79
N SER A 172 17.22 -5.98 6.84
CA SER A 172 17.68 -7.12 6.05
C SER A 172 17.54 -6.86 4.55
N ASN A 173 18.52 -7.37 3.79
CA ASN A 173 18.54 -7.37 2.33
C ASN A 173 19.15 -8.68 1.78
N ALA A 174 18.87 -9.80 2.45
CA ALA A 174 19.23 -11.13 1.94
C ALA A 174 18.34 -11.50 0.73
N PRO A 175 18.87 -12.10 -0.34
CA PRO A 175 20.23 -12.63 -0.47
C PRO A 175 21.21 -11.64 -1.12
N ASP A 176 20.76 -10.45 -1.48
CA ASP A 176 21.52 -9.52 -2.32
C ASP A 176 22.80 -8.98 -1.66
N ARG A 177 22.85 -9.00 -0.32
CA ARG A 177 23.99 -8.55 0.49
C ARG A 177 24.62 -9.74 1.21
N LEU A 178 25.95 -9.73 1.27
CA LEU A 178 26.77 -10.83 1.79
C LEU A 178 26.41 -11.20 3.24
N ASP A 179 26.29 -10.20 4.11
CA ASP A 179 25.86 -10.31 5.51
C ASP A 179 24.33 -10.42 5.68
N GLY A 180 23.58 -10.35 4.59
CA GLY A 180 22.13 -10.35 4.59
C GLY A 180 21.48 -9.04 5.04
N PHE A 181 22.24 -7.94 5.14
CA PHE A 181 21.76 -6.63 5.58
C PHE A 181 22.04 -5.52 4.58
N HIS A 182 21.17 -4.51 4.56
CA HIS A 182 21.35 -3.36 3.71
C HIS A 182 22.64 -2.60 4.08
N THR A 183 23.36 -2.16 3.05
CA THR A 183 24.65 -1.50 3.22
C THR A 183 24.52 -0.19 4.01
N TYR A 184 23.47 0.58 3.71
CA TYR A 184 23.09 1.77 4.48
C TYR A 184 22.18 1.40 5.64
N ASN A 185 22.58 1.83 6.83
CA ASN A 185 21.74 1.76 8.03
C ASN A 185 20.67 2.85 8.00
N ALA A 186 19.70 2.78 8.91
CA ALA A 186 18.58 3.71 8.99
C ALA A 186 19.01 5.19 9.08
N CYS A 187 20.18 5.47 9.68
CA CYS A 187 20.76 6.81 9.78
C CYS A 187 21.01 7.51 8.44
N CYS A 188 21.30 6.77 7.36
CA CYS A 188 21.61 7.35 6.05
C CYS A 188 20.71 6.82 4.93
N ARG A 189 19.96 5.73 5.16
CA ARG A 189 19.26 5.02 4.10
C ARG A 189 18.26 5.90 3.34
N SER A 190 17.47 6.73 4.02
CA SER A 190 16.46 7.58 3.37
C SER A 190 17.04 8.59 2.36
N VAL A 191 18.33 8.92 2.51
CA VAL A 191 19.05 9.87 1.66
C VAL A 191 19.88 9.14 0.59
N GLN A 192 20.42 7.96 0.91
CA GLN A 192 21.40 7.26 0.07
C GLN A 192 20.76 6.17 -0.81
N ASP A 193 19.67 5.55 -0.35
CA ASP A 193 18.88 4.59 -1.13
C ASP A 193 17.90 5.38 -2.01
N THR A 194 18.32 5.72 -3.24
CA THR A 194 17.53 6.61 -4.11
C THR A 194 16.16 6.04 -4.47
N GLY A 195 16.00 4.71 -4.46
CA GLY A 195 14.70 4.04 -4.61
C GLY A 195 13.75 4.27 -3.43
N ARG A 196 14.26 4.72 -2.27
CA ARG A 196 13.51 5.06 -1.06
C ARG A 196 13.28 6.56 -0.88
N HIS A 197 13.72 7.41 -1.81
CA HIS A 197 13.33 8.82 -1.78
C HIS A 197 11.80 8.93 -1.75
N ALA A 198 11.28 9.82 -0.91
CA ALA A 198 9.84 9.98 -0.72
C ALA A 198 9.10 10.25 -2.04
N SER A 199 9.70 11.05 -2.93
CA SER A 199 9.19 11.36 -4.27
C SER A 199 9.14 10.14 -5.20
N ASN A 200 10.04 9.17 -5.01
CA ASN A 200 10.02 7.92 -5.77
C ASN A 200 9.01 6.94 -5.20
N LEU A 201 8.89 6.85 -3.87
CA LEU A 201 7.93 5.98 -3.20
C LEU A 201 6.47 6.38 -3.47
N SER A 202 6.18 7.68 -3.52
CA SER A 202 4.82 8.18 -3.81
C SER A 202 4.32 7.77 -5.18
N ARG A 203 5.23 7.64 -6.17
CA ARG A 203 4.89 7.16 -7.52
C ARG A 203 4.43 5.70 -7.54
N TYR A 204 4.81 4.89 -6.56
CA TYR A 204 4.42 3.49 -6.44
C TYR A 204 3.13 3.29 -5.63
N SER A 205 2.49 4.37 -5.16
CA SER A 205 1.18 4.26 -4.53
C SER A 205 0.17 3.67 -5.52
N THR A 206 -0.71 2.81 -5.02
CA THR A 206 -1.71 2.10 -5.80
C THR A 206 -3.03 2.23 -5.07
N ASP A 207 -4.06 2.78 -5.71
CA ASP A 207 -5.38 2.80 -5.09
C ASP A 207 -6.06 1.45 -5.27
N ARG A 208 -5.84 0.58 -4.29
CA ARG A 208 -6.43 -0.77 -4.27
C ARG A 208 -7.95 -0.78 -4.40
N ARG A 209 -8.64 0.34 -4.10
CA ARG A 209 -10.11 0.43 -4.23
C ARG A 209 -10.57 0.19 -5.65
N ALA A 210 -9.77 0.56 -6.66
CA ALA A 210 -10.07 0.25 -8.05
C ALA A 210 -10.22 -1.27 -8.27
N TYR A 211 -9.38 -2.04 -7.61
CA TYR A 211 -9.29 -3.49 -7.77
C TYR A 211 -10.34 -4.18 -6.90
N GLU A 212 -10.47 -3.70 -5.65
CA GLU A 212 -11.37 -4.26 -4.65
C GLU A 212 -12.85 -4.07 -5.02
N ASN A 213 -13.18 -2.98 -5.72
CA ASN A 213 -14.53 -2.66 -6.17
C ASN A 213 -14.78 -3.03 -7.64
N TRP A 214 -13.85 -3.71 -8.31
CA TRP A 214 -14.00 -4.14 -9.71
C TRP A 214 -14.35 -2.99 -10.66
N ALA A 215 -13.74 -1.82 -10.41
CA ALA A 215 -14.01 -0.61 -11.16
C ALA A 215 -13.24 -0.58 -12.48
N ASP A 216 -13.87 -0.04 -13.51
CA ASP A 216 -13.22 0.26 -14.78
C ASP A 216 -12.31 1.49 -14.65
N GLY A 217 -11.66 1.82 -15.76
CA GLY A 217 -10.76 2.96 -15.87
C GLY A 217 -9.30 2.54 -15.85
N ASN A 218 -8.47 3.44 -16.36
CA ASN A 218 -7.04 3.21 -16.49
C ASN A 218 -6.36 3.37 -15.13
N TRP A 219 -6.45 2.33 -14.31
CA TRP A 219 -5.98 2.36 -12.94
C TRP A 219 -4.50 2.74 -12.84
N ARG A 220 -3.70 2.35 -13.84
CA ARG A 220 -2.28 2.66 -13.91
C ARG A 220 -2.05 4.15 -14.10
N GLY A 221 -2.73 4.77 -15.07
CA GLY A 221 -2.64 6.20 -15.30
C GLY A 221 -3.11 7.00 -14.09
N ALA A 222 -4.26 6.63 -13.53
CA ALA A 222 -4.83 7.27 -12.35
C ALA A 222 -3.87 7.21 -11.14
N ASP A 223 -3.30 6.04 -10.85
CA ASP A 223 -2.30 5.87 -9.79
C ASP A 223 -1.05 6.73 -10.01
N ARG A 224 -0.57 6.84 -11.26
CA ARG A 224 0.58 7.69 -11.59
C ARG A 224 0.28 9.16 -11.36
N LEU A 225 -0.92 9.62 -11.73
CA LEU A 225 -1.37 10.99 -11.48
C LEU A 225 -1.50 11.27 -9.98
N MET A 226 -2.10 10.37 -9.21
CA MET A 226 -2.12 10.47 -7.74
C MET A 226 -0.70 10.57 -7.15
N GLY A 227 0.23 9.77 -7.66
CA GLY A 227 1.64 9.82 -7.28
C GLY A 227 2.30 11.16 -7.60
N LYS A 228 1.90 11.84 -8.68
CA LYS A 228 2.35 13.19 -9.04
C LYS A 228 1.93 14.22 -7.98
N TYR A 229 0.65 14.25 -7.60
CA TYR A 229 0.16 15.10 -6.50
C TYR A 229 0.94 14.84 -5.20
N GLN A 230 1.05 13.58 -4.79
CA GLN A 230 1.74 13.20 -3.55
C GLN A 230 3.24 13.55 -3.55
N SER A 231 3.89 13.50 -4.72
CA SER A 231 5.30 13.85 -4.87
C SER A 231 5.56 15.35 -4.82
N SER A 232 4.53 16.18 -5.00
CA SER A 232 4.69 17.63 -5.01
C SER A 232 5.10 18.16 -3.62
N ALA A 233 6.07 19.07 -3.64
CA ALA A 233 6.47 19.83 -2.45
C ALA A 233 5.69 21.14 -2.33
N GLU A 234 4.97 21.53 -3.38
CA GLU A 234 4.28 22.82 -3.48
C GLU A 234 3.13 22.93 -2.47
N LEU A 235 3.00 24.11 -1.87
CA LEU A 235 1.90 24.47 -0.99
C LEU A 235 1.05 25.51 -1.71
N VAL A 236 -0.20 25.16 -1.99
CA VAL A 236 -1.15 26.05 -2.67
C VAL A 236 -2.42 26.20 -1.83
N ALA A 237 -3.20 27.26 -2.09
CA ALA A 237 -4.48 27.44 -1.44
C ALA A 237 -5.44 26.32 -1.89
N CYS A 238 -5.99 25.58 -0.93
CA CYS A 238 -6.96 24.53 -1.19
C CYS A 238 -8.20 25.12 -1.89
N PRO A 239 -8.62 24.63 -3.07
CA PRO A 239 -9.80 25.14 -3.75
C PRO A 239 -11.08 25.03 -2.91
N SER A 240 -11.14 24.07 -1.97
CA SER A 240 -12.31 23.83 -1.14
C SER A 240 -12.39 24.70 0.12
N CYS A 241 -11.26 25.05 0.74
CA CYS A 241 -11.26 25.75 2.04
C CYS A 241 -10.28 26.92 2.15
N GLY A 242 -9.53 27.23 1.09
CA GLY A 242 -8.55 28.31 1.03
C GLY A 242 -7.26 28.09 1.83
N SER A 243 -7.15 27.01 2.60
CA SER A 243 -5.95 26.77 3.42
C SER A 243 -4.73 26.43 2.55
N VAL A 244 -3.62 27.11 2.80
CA VAL A 244 -2.35 26.85 2.11
C VAL A 244 -1.78 25.52 2.61
N SER A 245 -1.77 24.51 1.75
CA SER A 245 -1.39 23.15 2.12
C SER A 245 -0.97 22.34 0.90
N LYS A 246 -0.42 21.14 1.13
CA LYS A 246 -0.22 20.18 0.04
C LYS A 246 -1.55 19.66 -0.46
N MET A 247 -1.70 19.58 -1.78
CA MET A 247 -2.88 18.99 -2.39
C MET A 247 -2.79 17.47 -2.47
N SER A 248 -3.93 16.84 -2.26
CA SER A 248 -4.21 15.43 -2.47
C SER A 248 -5.25 15.28 -3.59
N THR A 249 -5.45 14.05 -4.05
CA THR A 249 -6.46 13.73 -5.06
C THR A 249 -7.76 13.28 -4.41
N ASP A 250 -8.84 14.02 -4.67
CA ASP A 250 -10.20 13.56 -4.40
C ASP A 250 -10.81 12.95 -5.67
N HIS A 251 -11.43 11.78 -5.51
CA HIS A 251 -12.20 11.13 -6.57
C HIS A 251 -13.56 11.83 -6.70
N ILE A 252 -13.74 12.61 -7.78
CA ILE A 252 -14.99 13.35 -8.07
C ILE A 252 -16.19 12.41 -8.01
N GLY A 253 -16.11 11.29 -8.75
CA GLY A 253 -16.96 10.12 -8.58
C GLY A 253 -16.23 9.08 -7.73
N PRO A 254 -16.66 8.79 -6.49
CA PRO A 254 -15.95 7.85 -5.64
C PRO A 254 -16.01 6.41 -6.17
N ILE A 255 -14.86 5.73 -6.24
CA ILE A 255 -14.78 4.32 -6.67
C ILE A 255 -15.71 3.41 -5.86
N SER A 256 -15.84 3.66 -4.56
CA SER A 256 -16.72 2.88 -3.67
C SER A 256 -18.23 3.01 -3.99
N LEU A 257 -18.60 3.93 -4.88
CA LEU A 257 -19.95 4.12 -5.41
C LEU A 257 -20.09 3.58 -6.85
N GLY A 258 -19.04 2.96 -7.39
CA GLY A 258 -19.00 2.32 -8.70
C GLY A 258 -18.48 3.18 -9.83
N PHE A 259 -17.99 4.38 -9.54
CA PHE A 259 -17.29 5.21 -10.52
C PHE A 259 -15.92 4.65 -10.88
N MET A 260 -15.44 5.01 -12.06
CA MET A 260 -14.18 4.52 -12.62
C MET A 260 -12.97 5.14 -11.91
N HIS A 261 -11.84 4.44 -11.88
CA HIS A 261 -10.55 5.02 -11.47
C HIS A 261 -9.91 5.75 -12.66
N ARG A 262 -10.27 7.02 -12.84
CA ARG A 262 -9.84 7.85 -13.97
C ARG A 262 -8.67 8.76 -13.61
N MET A 263 -7.96 9.24 -14.62
CA MET A 263 -7.00 10.35 -14.49
C MET A 263 -7.74 11.70 -14.40
N ASP A 264 -8.68 11.79 -13.48
CA ASP A 264 -9.52 12.99 -13.31
C ASP A 264 -9.87 13.12 -11.83
N PHE A 265 -9.19 14.06 -11.18
CA PHE A 265 -9.23 14.26 -9.75
C PHE A 265 -9.51 15.71 -9.44
N ARG A 266 -10.25 15.96 -8.36
CA ARG A 266 -10.34 17.29 -7.78
C ARG A 266 -9.16 17.51 -6.84
N PRO A 267 -8.34 18.56 -7.03
CA PRO A 267 -7.32 18.94 -6.06
C PRO A 267 -7.96 19.37 -4.75
N MET A 268 -7.61 18.71 -3.65
CA MET A 268 -8.11 19.05 -2.31
C MET A 268 -7.05 18.79 -1.25
N CYS A 269 -6.97 19.62 -0.21
CA CYS A 269 -6.13 19.32 0.94
C CYS A 269 -6.60 18.05 1.67
N ILE A 270 -5.70 17.41 2.43
CA ILE A 270 -5.98 16.11 3.07
C ILE A 270 -7.17 16.18 4.03
N ASP A 271 -7.35 17.30 4.74
CA ASP A 271 -8.43 17.48 5.71
C ASP A 271 -9.79 17.58 5.01
N CYS A 272 -9.87 18.35 3.92
CA CYS A 272 -11.08 18.46 3.12
C CYS A 272 -11.43 17.14 2.42
N ASN A 273 -10.44 16.45 1.87
CA ASN A 273 -10.62 15.14 1.23
C ASN A 273 -11.13 14.10 2.25
N SER A 274 -10.49 14.01 3.42
CA SER A 274 -10.91 13.15 4.53
C SER A 274 -12.34 13.49 5.01
N LYS A 275 -12.64 14.78 5.14
CA LYS A 275 -13.98 15.25 5.51
C LYS A 275 -15.01 14.86 4.45
N LYS A 276 -14.74 15.03 3.15
CA LYS A 276 -15.67 14.67 2.06
C LYS A 276 -15.94 13.17 2.04
N ASN A 277 -14.88 12.35 2.13
CA ASN A 277 -14.94 10.90 2.02
C ASN A 277 -15.64 10.51 0.70
N ASN A 278 -16.48 9.47 0.68
CA ASN A 278 -17.20 9.04 -0.50
C ASN A 278 -18.54 9.75 -0.74
N ARG A 279 -18.70 10.99 -0.28
CA ARG A 279 -19.91 11.78 -0.51
C ARG A 279 -19.72 12.66 -1.73
N MET A 280 -20.69 12.63 -2.64
CA MET A 280 -20.73 13.54 -3.79
C MET A 280 -21.54 14.80 -3.43
N SER A 281 -21.05 15.97 -3.85
CA SER A 281 -21.84 17.20 -3.93
C SER A 281 -22.56 17.32 -5.26
N LEU A 282 -23.49 18.27 -5.40
CA LEU A 282 -24.10 18.62 -6.68
C LEU A 282 -23.05 19.03 -7.71
N GLU A 283 -22.02 19.76 -7.29
CA GLU A 283 -20.90 20.15 -8.16
C GLU A 283 -20.15 18.92 -8.72
N ASP A 284 -19.93 17.89 -7.89
CA ASP A 284 -19.34 16.64 -8.39
C ASP A 284 -20.23 16.00 -9.47
N ILE A 285 -21.55 15.98 -9.26
CA ILE A 285 -22.52 15.46 -10.23
C ILE A 285 -22.45 16.23 -11.55
N ASP A 286 -22.40 17.56 -11.49
CA ASP A 286 -22.33 18.42 -12.67
C ASP A 286 -21.03 18.18 -13.46
N ILE A 287 -19.89 18.05 -12.78
CA ILE A 287 -18.62 17.72 -13.43
C ILE A 287 -18.69 16.35 -14.11
N LEU A 288 -19.25 15.34 -13.44
CA LEU A 288 -19.41 13.99 -14.01
C LEU A 288 -20.33 14.00 -15.23
N ILE A 289 -21.44 14.74 -15.19
CA ILE A 289 -22.34 14.88 -16.35
C ILE A 289 -21.65 15.63 -17.49
N ALA A 290 -20.89 16.68 -17.20
CA ALA A 290 -20.14 17.42 -18.21
C ALA A 290 -19.09 16.53 -18.90
N ALA A 291 -18.36 15.72 -18.13
CA ALA A 291 -17.42 14.75 -18.66
C ALA A 291 -18.09 13.70 -19.56
N GLU A 292 -19.28 13.20 -19.19
CA GLU A 292 -20.06 12.30 -20.07
C GLU A 292 -20.52 12.98 -21.36
N LYS A 293 -20.98 14.24 -21.28
CA LYS A 293 -21.40 15.01 -22.46
C LYS A 293 -20.23 15.29 -23.41
N ALA A 294 -19.01 15.41 -22.89
CA ALA A 294 -17.79 15.52 -23.68
C ALA A 294 -17.34 14.18 -24.30
N GLY A 295 -18.10 13.10 -24.11
CA GLY A 295 -17.81 11.77 -24.66
C GLY A 295 -16.99 10.86 -23.74
N GLY A 296 -16.68 11.31 -22.52
CA GLY A 296 -15.98 10.49 -21.53
C GLY A 296 -16.88 9.45 -20.86
N GLU A 297 -16.30 8.35 -20.39
CA GLU A 297 -16.98 7.43 -19.48
C GLU A 297 -16.61 7.74 -18.04
N VAL A 298 -17.63 7.86 -17.18
CA VAL A 298 -17.41 8.25 -15.78
C VAL A 298 -17.64 7.14 -14.77
N ILE A 299 -18.47 6.15 -15.14
CA ILE A 299 -18.94 5.10 -14.24
C ILE A 299 -18.74 3.72 -14.87
N SER A 300 -18.35 2.76 -14.03
CA SER A 300 -18.05 1.40 -14.47
C SER A 300 -19.31 0.68 -14.96
N TRP A 301 -19.11 -0.31 -15.83
CA TRP A 301 -20.18 -1.07 -16.49
C TRP A 301 -21.28 -1.54 -15.52
N HIS A 302 -20.88 -1.98 -14.32
CA HIS A 302 -21.77 -2.59 -13.34
C HIS A 302 -22.70 -1.60 -12.61
N SER A 303 -22.40 -0.30 -12.66
CA SER A 303 -23.19 0.75 -11.99
C SER A 303 -23.81 1.76 -12.96
N LYS A 304 -23.46 1.69 -14.26
CA LYS A 304 -23.92 2.59 -15.32
C LYS A 304 -25.44 2.70 -15.42
N ALA A 305 -26.15 1.57 -15.28
CA ALA A 305 -27.61 1.55 -15.35
C ALA A 305 -28.28 2.43 -14.27
N LEU A 306 -27.82 2.34 -13.01
CA LEU A 306 -28.37 3.14 -11.93
C LEU A 306 -28.01 4.62 -12.10
N TRP A 307 -26.75 4.92 -12.42
CA TRP A 307 -26.30 6.29 -12.67
C TRP A 307 -27.13 6.99 -13.75
N ASN A 308 -27.38 6.33 -14.87
CA ASN A 308 -28.19 6.89 -15.95
C ASN A 308 -29.64 7.22 -15.52
N LYS A 309 -30.22 6.44 -14.60
CA LYS A 309 -31.57 6.69 -14.06
C LYS A 309 -31.60 7.82 -13.02
N LEU A 310 -30.49 8.08 -12.33
CA LEU A 310 -30.39 9.06 -11.24
C LEU A 310 -29.86 10.43 -11.69
N LYS A 311 -28.80 10.47 -12.50
CA LYS A 311 -28.01 11.69 -12.78
C LYS A 311 -28.87 12.86 -13.28
N GLY A 312 -29.85 12.58 -14.13
CA GLY A 312 -30.77 13.58 -14.67
C GLY A 312 -31.78 14.12 -13.66
N LYS A 313 -31.91 13.56 -12.46
CA LYS A 313 -32.88 13.96 -11.41
C LYS A 313 -32.25 14.75 -10.26
N ILE A 314 -30.93 14.72 -10.12
CA ILE A 314 -30.22 15.37 -9.01
C ILE A 314 -30.12 16.88 -9.26
N ARG A 315 -30.56 17.69 -8.30
CA ARG A 315 -30.57 19.17 -8.36
C ARG A 315 -30.06 19.83 -7.08
N THR A 316 -29.78 19.07 -6.02
CA THR A 316 -29.30 19.58 -4.73
C THR A 316 -28.25 18.66 -4.13
N ASP A 317 -27.44 19.17 -3.19
CA ASP A 317 -26.48 18.36 -2.42
C ASP A 317 -27.16 17.23 -1.63
N GLN A 318 -28.36 17.48 -1.12
CA GLN A 318 -29.14 16.46 -0.41
C GLN A 318 -29.49 15.29 -1.33
N GLN A 319 -29.93 15.60 -2.56
CA GLN A 319 -30.20 14.58 -3.58
C GLN A 319 -28.92 13.88 -4.05
N ALA A 320 -27.79 14.58 -4.14
CA ALA A 320 -26.49 13.96 -4.45
C ALA A 320 -26.07 12.97 -3.35
N LEU A 321 -26.33 13.31 -2.08
CA LEU A 321 -26.10 12.41 -0.94
C LEU A 321 -27.03 11.19 -0.96
N GLU A 322 -28.29 11.36 -1.32
CA GLU A 322 -29.26 10.27 -1.49
C GLU A 322 -28.85 9.33 -2.64
N ALA A 323 -28.47 9.89 -3.78
CA ALA A 323 -27.94 9.12 -4.90
C ALA A 323 -26.68 8.34 -4.51
N SER A 324 -25.79 8.95 -3.71
CA SER A 324 -24.59 8.30 -3.18
C SER A 324 -24.95 7.08 -2.31
N LYS A 325 -26.02 7.12 -1.52
CA LYS A 325 -26.49 5.97 -0.72
C LYS A 325 -27.01 4.85 -1.62
N LEU A 326 -27.77 5.18 -2.67
CA LEU A 326 -28.29 4.20 -3.61
C LEU A 326 -27.18 3.53 -4.43
N LEU A 327 -26.21 4.30 -4.91
CA LEU A 327 -25.03 3.78 -5.61
C LEU A 327 -24.19 2.86 -4.71
N ARG A 328 -24.05 3.19 -3.42
CA ARG A 328 -23.40 2.29 -2.45
C ARG A 328 -24.16 0.98 -2.29
N LYS A 329 -25.50 1.03 -2.24
CA LYS A 329 -26.35 -0.16 -2.18
C LYS A 329 -26.25 -0.98 -3.47
N ASN A 330 -26.17 -0.32 -4.63
CA ASN A 330 -25.90 -0.99 -5.90
C ASN A 330 -24.55 -1.72 -5.89
N MET A 331 -23.50 -1.08 -5.38
CA MET A 331 -22.19 -1.73 -5.23
C MET A 331 -22.25 -2.96 -4.33
N HIS A 332 -23.08 -2.94 -3.27
CA HIS A 332 -23.31 -4.15 -2.49
C HIS A 332 -23.91 -5.28 -3.33
N TYR A 333 -24.90 -4.99 -4.17
CA TYR A 333 -25.49 -5.99 -5.07
C TYR A 333 -24.47 -6.52 -6.08
N VAL A 334 -23.70 -5.63 -6.72
CA VAL A 334 -22.62 -6.01 -7.64
C VAL A 334 -21.65 -6.97 -6.98
N MET A 335 -21.12 -6.63 -5.80
CA MET A 335 -20.16 -7.47 -5.08
C MET A 335 -20.77 -8.83 -4.69
N CYS A 336 -22.04 -8.89 -4.33
CA CYS A 336 -22.75 -10.15 -4.07
C CYS A 336 -22.86 -11.03 -5.33
N ILE A 337 -23.11 -10.44 -6.50
CA ILE A 337 -23.17 -11.16 -7.79
C ILE A 337 -21.79 -11.72 -8.13
N LEU A 338 -20.75 -10.87 -8.11
CA LEU A 338 -19.39 -11.28 -8.45
C LEU A 338 -18.85 -12.35 -7.48
N ALA A 339 -19.09 -12.19 -6.17
CA ALA A 339 -18.70 -13.20 -5.19
C ALA A 339 -19.42 -14.54 -5.43
N THR A 340 -20.71 -14.52 -5.77
CA THR A 340 -21.45 -15.75 -6.10
C THR A 340 -20.85 -16.45 -7.34
N LEU A 341 -20.45 -15.69 -8.36
CA LEU A 341 -19.78 -16.23 -9.54
C LEU A 341 -18.42 -16.85 -9.21
N GLN A 342 -17.64 -16.23 -8.32
CA GLN A 342 -16.37 -16.81 -7.85
C GLN A 342 -16.60 -18.09 -7.04
N ASP A 343 -17.51 -18.06 -6.06
CA ASP A 343 -17.82 -19.20 -5.18
C ASP A 343 -18.34 -20.41 -5.96
N THR A 344 -18.89 -20.19 -7.16
CA THR A 344 -19.38 -21.23 -8.06
C THR A 344 -18.37 -21.65 -9.13
N GLY A 345 -17.14 -21.14 -9.08
CA GLY A 345 -16.02 -21.58 -9.91
C GLY A 345 -15.84 -20.82 -11.23
N PHE A 346 -16.48 -19.67 -11.42
CA PHE A 346 -16.40 -18.90 -12.68
C PHE A 346 -15.32 -17.81 -12.68
N GLU A 347 -14.16 -18.07 -12.09
CA GLU A 347 -13.06 -17.10 -12.03
C GLU A 347 -12.55 -16.70 -13.43
N ASP A 348 -12.45 -17.63 -14.38
CA ASP A 348 -11.99 -17.32 -15.74
C ASP A 348 -12.96 -16.41 -16.50
N PHE A 349 -14.26 -16.56 -16.26
CA PHE A 349 -15.26 -15.63 -16.77
C PHE A 349 -15.09 -14.24 -16.15
N LEU A 350 -14.90 -14.18 -14.82
CA LEU A 350 -14.71 -12.92 -14.09
C LEU A 350 -13.45 -12.16 -14.55
N LYS A 351 -12.36 -12.87 -14.88
CA LYS A 351 -11.14 -12.25 -15.43
C LYS A 351 -11.41 -11.42 -16.69
N THR A 352 -12.48 -11.69 -17.43
CA THR A 352 -12.83 -10.92 -18.63
C THR A 352 -13.35 -9.49 -18.34
N TYR A 353 -13.58 -9.15 -17.07
CA TYR A 353 -13.91 -7.80 -16.60
C TYR A 353 -12.71 -7.05 -16.00
N LEU A 354 -11.55 -7.70 -15.93
CA LEU A 354 -10.34 -7.12 -15.36
C LEU A 354 -9.45 -6.61 -16.49
N HIS A 355 -8.71 -5.53 -16.22
CA HIS A 355 -7.80 -4.88 -17.17
C HIS A 355 -6.33 -4.93 -16.70
N PRO A 356 -5.71 -6.13 -16.56
CA PRO A 356 -4.30 -6.26 -16.19
C PRO A 356 -3.35 -5.66 -17.22
N GLU A 357 -3.77 -5.53 -18.48
CA GLU A 357 -3.01 -4.96 -19.59
C GLU A 357 -2.60 -3.50 -19.35
N TYR A 358 -3.33 -2.74 -18.53
CA TYR A 358 -2.91 -1.38 -18.16
C TYR A 358 -1.55 -1.35 -17.45
N ALA A 359 -1.10 -2.47 -16.85
CA ALA A 359 0.23 -2.57 -16.26
C ALA A 359 1.36 -2.47 -17.30
N ALA A 360 1.08 -2.74 -18.59
CA ALA A 360 2.04 -2.66 -19.69
C ALA A 360 2.28 -1.22 -20.17
N PHE A 361 1.67 -0.22 -19.53
CA PHE A 361 1.82 1.19 -19.85
C PHE A 361 2.28 1.99 -18.64
N ASP A 362 2.92 3.12 -18.92
CA ASP A 362 3.26 4.14 -17.94
C ASP A 362 3.00 5.53 -18.53
N TYR A 363 3.04 6.55 -17.67
CA TYR A 363 2.58 7.89 -18.01
C TYR A 363 3.57 8.94 -17.58
N ASN A 364 3.75 9.93 -18.43
CA ASN A 364 4.35 11.21 -18.08
C ASN A 364 3.26 12.29 -18.08
N PHE A 365 3.32 13.18 -17.09
CA PHE A 365 2.39 14.30 -16.97
C PHE A 365 3.18 15.60 -17.09
N THR A 366 3.04 16.25 -18.24
CA THR A 366 3.57 17.58 -18.54
C THR A 366 2.50 18.63 -18.28
N GLU A 367 2.92 19.89 -18.11
CA GLU A 367 2.00 21.01 -17.86
C GLU A 367 1.04 20.78 -16.68
N PHE A 368 1.49 20.00 -15.68
CA PHE A 368 0.68 19.66 -14.53
C PHE A 368 0.52 20.86 -13.61
N ASP A 369 -0.71 21.36 -13.48
CA ASP A 369 -1.11 22.38 -12.54
C ASP A 369 -1.75 21.74 -11.31
N ILE A 370 -1.10 21.91 -10.16
CA ILE A 370 -1.55 21.32 -8.89
C ILE A 370 -2.86 21.93 -8.36
N THR A 371 -3.18 23.16 -8.75
CA THR A 371 -4.35 23.91 -8.26
C THR A 371 -5.60 23.56 -9.04
N THR A 372 -5.48 23.42 -10.36
CA THR A 372 -6.60 23.08 -11.25
C THR A 372 -6.70 21.58 -11.52
N GLY A 373 -5.59 20.85 -11.42
CA GLY A 373 -5.48 19.45 -11.80
C GLY A 373 -5.41 19.22 -13.30
N LEU A 374 -5.21 20.28 -14.09
CA LEU A 374 -4.97 20.17 -15.52
C LEU A 374 -3.57 19.61 -15.81
N PHE A 375 -3.47 18.83 -16.88
CA PHE A 375 -2.22 18.24 -17.34
C PHE A 375 -2.33 17.81 -18.80
N VAL A 376 -1.18 17.56 -19.41
CA VAL A 376 -1.03 16.79 -20.64
C VAL A 376 -0.44 15.43 -20.28
N ALA A 377 -1.10 14.35 -20.71
CA ALA A 377 -0.66 12.98 -20.44
C ALA A 377 -0.03 12.36 -21.68
N GLU A 378 1.20 11.87 -21.52
CA GLU A 378 1.91 11.08 -22.53
C GLU A 378 2.00 9.63 -22.05
N GLN A 379 1.34 8.73 -22.77
CA GLN A 379 1.39 7.29 -22.51
C GLN A 379 2.57 6.65 -23.26
N TYR A 380 3.28 5.73 -22.62
CA TYR A 380 4.32 4.92 -23.26
C TYR A 380 4.32 3.47 -22.75
N PRO A 381 4.72 2.49 -23.58
CA PRO A 381 4.76 1.09 -23.18
C PRO A 381 5.92 0.80 -22.22
N VAL A 382 5.70 -0.14 -21.30
CA VAL A 382 6.70 -0.64 -20.34
C VAL A 382 6.58 -2.15 -20.18
N ASP A 383 7.71 -2.86 -20.24
CA ASP A 383 7.77 -4.28 -19.90
C ASP A 383 8.92 -4.52 -18.91
N SER A 384 8.56 -4.94 -17.70
CA SER A 384 9.49 -5.23 -16.63
C SER A 384 8.90 -6.30 -15.71
N LEU A 385 9.78 -7.00 -14.98
CA LEU A 385 9.32 -7.92 -13.93
C LEU A 385 8.42 -7.25 -12.89
N ASN A 386 8.58 -5.94 -12.65
CA ASN A 386 7.74 -5.20 -11.72
C ASN A 386 6.34 -4.98 -12.28
N THR A 387 6.21 -4.57 -13.55
CA THR A 387 4.91 -4.37 -14.20
C THR A 387 4.15 -5.68 -14.33
N GLN A 388 4.84 -6.78 -14.67
CA GLN A 388 4.25 -8.13 -14.67
C GLN A 388 3.76 -8.57 -13.28
N LYS A 389 4.53 -8.27 -12.22
CA LYS A 389 4.11 -8.54 -10.83
C LYS A 389 2.89 -7.70 -10.44
N GLN A 390 2.81 -6.45 -10.89
CA GLN A 390 1.65 -5.59 -10.62
C GLN A 390 0.39 -6.08 -11.33
N ALA A 391 0.49 -6.53 -12.58
CA ALA A 391 -0.63 -7.18 -13.28
C ALA A 391 -1.15 -8.41 -12.52
N LYS A 392 -0.25 -9.28 -12.06
CA LYS A 392 -0.62 -10.45 -11.24
C LYS A 392 -1.24 -10.05 -9.89
N ARG A 393 -0.68 -9.02 -9.25
CA ARG A 393 -1.19 -8.48 -7.98
C ARG A 393 -2.57 -7.87 -8.13
N TYR A 394 -2.82 -7.14 -9.22
CA TYR A 394 -4.13 -6.59 -9.56
C TYR A 394 -5.20 -7.68 -9.58
N VAL A 395 -4.99 -8.72 -10.39
CA VAL A 395 -5.91 -9.87 -10.48
C VAL A 395 -6.08 -10.55 -9.12
N ARG A 396 -4.97 -10.83 -8.41
CA ARG A 396 -5.03 -11.49 -7.10
C ARG A 396 -5.85 -10.70 -6.08
N ILE A 397 -5.62 -9.39 -5.95
CA ILE A 397 -6.33 -8.55 -4.98
C ILE A 397 -7.83 -8.47 -5.33
N SER A 398 -8.19 -8.39 -6.61
CA SER A 398 -9.61 -8.39 -7.02
C SER A 398 -10.36 -9.66 -6.60
N PHE A 399 -9.71 -10.83 -6.67
CA PHE A 399 -10.32 -12.09 -6.21
C PHE A 399 -10.23 -12.28 -4.68
N GLU A 400 -9.16 -11.82 -4.03
CA GLU A 400 -9.06 -11.78 -2.56
C GLU A 400 -10.19 -10.91 -1.97
N SER A 401 -10.50 -9.77 -2.59
CA SER A 401 -11.54 -8.85 -2.10
C SER A 401 -12.93 -9.48 -2.14
N LEU A 402 -13.26 -10.25 -3.18
CA LEU A 402 -14.52 -10.99 -3.29
C LEU A 402 -14.64 -12.09 -2.23
N ARG A 403 -13.56 -12.84 -1.98
CA ARG A 403 -13.52 -13.85 -0.92
C ARG A 403 -13.76 -13.21 0.45
N GLU A 404 -13.00 -12.17 0.79
CA GLU A 404 -13.20 -11.39 2.03
C GLU A 404 -14.60 -10.77 2.11
N TYR A 405 -15.20 -10.44 0.96
CA TYR A 405 -16.58 -9.93 0.90
C TYR A 405 -17.58 -11.02 1.29
N SER A 406 -17.39 -12.23 0.76
CA SER A 406 -18.26 -13.39 0.96
C SER A 406 -18.23 -13.90 2.41
N GLU A 407 -17.11 -13.77 3.12
CA GLU A 407 -16.92 -14.28 4.49
C GLU A 407 -17.64 -13.46 5.57
N LYS A 408 -18.15 -12.26 5.23
CA LYS A 408 -18.84 -11.40 6.19
C LYS A 408 -20.32 -11.76 6.28
N ASP A 409 -20.70 -12.43 7.37
CA ASP A 409 -22.06 -12.95 7.60
C ASP A 409 -23.17 -11.91 7.40
N ASN A 410 -22.98 -10.69 7.91
CA ASN A 410 -23.98 -9.62 7.79
C ASN A 410 -24.25 -9.15 6.34
N ARG A 411 -23.35 -9.46 5.39
CA ARG A 411 -23.50 -9.11 3.97
C ARG A 411 -24.28 -10.18 3.20
N ARG A 412 -24.23 -11.45 3.64
CA ARG A 412 -25.01 -12.54 3.02
C ARG A 412 -26.51 -12.35 3.26
N SER A 413 -26.89 -11.86 4.44
CA SER A 413 -28.28 -11.58 4.82
C SER A 413 -28.86 -10.29 4.23
N ALA A 414 -28.04 -9.41 3.64
CA ALA A 414 -28.44 -8.08 3.16
C ALA A 414 -28.56 -7.96 1.63
N ARG A 415 -28.71 -9.09 0.92
CA ARG A 415 -28.92 -9.13 -0.54
C ARG A 415 -30.19 -8.37 -0.96
N TRP A 416 -30.37 -8.22 -2.28
CA TRP A 416 -31.62 -7.72 -2.84
C TRP A 416 -32.80 -8.64 -2.49
N VAL A 417 -34.01 -8.09 -2.52
CA VAL A 417 -35.26 -8.86 -2.40
C VAL A 417 -35.99 -8.77 -3.73
N ASP A 418 -35.61 -9.64 -4.67
CA ASP A 418 -36.16 -9.68 -6.03
C ASP A 418 -36.05 -11.09 -6.60
N LYS A 419 -37.18 -11.80 -6.66
CA LYS A 419 -37.25 -13.20 -7.09
C LYS A 419 -36.84 -13.41 -8.55
N GLU A 420 -37.11 -12.42 -9.41
CA GLU A 420 -36.71 -12.50 -10.81
C GLU A 420 -35.21 -12.29 -10.94
N ALA A 421 -34.61 -11.36 -10.18
CA ALA A 421 -33.15 -11.22 -10.15
C ALA A 421 -32.45 -12.52 -9.68
N ASP A 422 -33.03 -13.21 -8.68
CA ASP A 422 -32.54 -14.53 -8.25
C ASP A 422 -32.67 -15.59 -9.36
N ALA A 423 -33.76 -15.58 -10.11
CA ALA A 423 -33.96 -16.48 -11.25
C ALA A 423 -32.94 -16.20 -12.37
N MET A 424 -32.71 -14.92 -12.68
CA MET A 424 -31.71 -14.49 -13.66
C MET A 424 -30.30 -14.93 -13.24
N LEU A 425 -29.94 -14.81 -11.95
CA LEU A 425 -28.63 -15.27 -11.47
C LEU A 425 -28.48 -16.80 -11.63
N LYS A 426 -29.51 -17.59 -11.35
CA LYS A 426 -29.48 -19.05 -11.58
C LYS A 426 -29.32 -19.39 -13.07
N GLU A 427 -29.96 -18.64 -13.94
CA GLU A 427 -29.83 -18.79 -15.39
C GLU A 427 -28.43 -18.39 -15.88
N VAL A 428 -27.85 -17.30 -15.36
CA VAL A 428 -26.44 -16.92 -15.61
C VAL A 428 -25.51 -18.08 -15.28
N LEU A 429 -25.65 -18.69 -14.11
CA LEU A 429 -24.84 -19.84 -13.71
C LEU A 429 -25.02 -21.02 -14.68
N THR A 430 -26.23 -21.26 -15.16
CA THR A 430 -26.52 -22.33 -16.14
C THR A 430 -25.86 -22.05 -17.49
N LEU A 431 -25.97 -20.81 -17.99
CA LEU A 431 -25.32 -20.39 -19.23
C LEU A 431 -23.79 -20.54 -19.13
N LEU A 432 -23.19 -20.15 -18.01
CA LEU A 432 -21.74 -20.27 -17.80
C LEU A 432 -21.29 -21.74 -17.70
N LYS A 433 -22.07 -22.62 -17.06
CA LYS A 433 -21.78 -24.08 -17.06
C LYS A 433 -21.78 -24.65 -18.48
N ASN A 434 -22.63 -24.12 -19.35
CA ASN A 434 -22.72 -24.52 -20.75
C ASN A 434 -21.72 -23.80 -21.67
N GLY A 435 -20.77 -23.04 -21.12
CA GLY A 435 -19.78 -22.27 -21.91
C GLY A 435 -20.36 -21.07 -22.67
N SER A 436 -21.62 -20.69 -22.41
CA SER A 436 -22.33 -19.62 -23.11
C SER A 436 -22.01 -18.23 -22.54
N ILE A 437 -20.78 -17.77 -22.78
CA ILE A 437 -20.22 -16.53 -22.20
C ILE A 437 -21.01 -15.28 -22.61
N THR A 438 -21.24 -15.07 -23.91
CA THR A 438 -21.92 -13.84 -24.40
C THR A 438 -23.36 -13.71 -23.88
N PRO A 439 -24.21 -14.76 -23.95
CA PRO A 439 -25.53 -14.73 -23.32
C PRO A 439 -25.47 -14.45 -21.82
N ALA A 440 -24.52 -15.05 -21.09
CA ALA A 440 -24.35 -14.80 -19.66
C ALA A 440 -24.04 -13.33 -19.36
N LYS A 441 -23.12 -12.69 -20.13
CA LYS A 441 -22.83 -11.25 -19.98
C LYS A 441 -24.06 -10.38 -20.22
N GLN A 442 -24.83 -10.67 -21.27
CA GLN A 442 -26.06 -9.95 -21.58
C GLN A 442 -27.08 -10.09 -20.45
N LEU A 443 -27.23 -11.29 -19.88
CA LEU A 443 -28.16 -11.54 -18.79
C LEU A 443 -27.74 -10.85 -17.49
N ILE A 444 -26.43 -10.82 -17.16
CA ILE A 444 -25.91 -10.04 -16.04
C ILE A 444 -26.25 -8.55 -16.21
N ASN A 445 -26.05 -7.98 -17.40
CA ASN A 445 -26.38 -6.57 -17.65
C ASN A 445 -27.88 -6.29 -17.48
N LYS A 446 -28.74 -7.19 -17.98
CA LYS A 446 -30.20 -7.09 -17.76
C LYS A 446 -30.55 -7.17 -16.28
N MET A 447 -29.90 -8.07 -15.53
CA MET A 447 -30.13 -8.24 -14.09
C MET A 447 -29.72 -6.98 -13.31
N LEU A 448 -28.58 -6.39 -13.66
CA LEU A 448 -28.11 -5.14 -13.06
C LEU A 448 -29.06 -3.97 -13.38
N ASP A 449 -29.57 -3.86 -14.60
CA ASP A 449 -30.56 -2.83 -14.95
C ASP A 449 -31.88 -3.00 -14.18
N ARG A 450 -32.33 -4.24 -13.96
CA ARG A 450 -33.50 -4.54 -13.14
C ARG A 450 -33.29 -4.08 -11.69
N LEU A 451 -32.19 -4.49 -11.07
CA LEU A 451 -31.87 -4.08 -9.70
C LEU A 451 -31.71 -2.57 -9.58
N ALA A 452 -31.08 -1.93 -10.58
CA ALA A 452 -30.97 -0.48 -10.67
C ALA A 452 -32.33 0.21 -10.78
N THR A 453 -33.28 -0.37 -11.52
CA THR A 453 -34.65 0.16 -11.62
C THR A 453 -35.36 0.11 -10.27
N GLY A 454 -35.24 -1.01 -9.54
CA GLY A 454 -35.78 -1.13 -8.18
C GLY A 454 -35.18 -0.10 -7.20
N LEU A 455 -33.87 0.15 -7.28
CA LEU A 455 -33.22 1.19 -6.47
C LEU A 455 -33.66 2.60 -6.89
N ALA A 456 -33.72 2.89 -8.19
CA ALA A 456 -34.10 4.20 -8.70
C ALA A 456 -35.58 4.57 -8.45
N ALA A 457 -36.44 3.57 -8.22
CA ALA A 457 -37.83 3.81 -7.80
C ALA A 457 -37.94 4.35 -6.36
N SER A 458 -36.90 4.18 -5.55
CA SER A 458 -36.80 4.73 -4.19
C SER A 458 -36.14 6.11 -4.12
N PHE A 459 -35.79 6.68 -5.27
CA PHE A 459 -35.23 8.02 -5.43
C PHE A 459 -36.29 8.99 -5.94
#